data_AF-A0A175Y1R1-F1
#
_entry.id   AF-A0A175Y1R1-F1
#
_cell.length_a   1.000
_cell.length_b   1.000
_cell.length_c   1.000
_cell.angle_alpha   90.00
_cell.angle_beta   90.00
_cell.angle_gamma   90.00
#
_symmetry.space_group_name_H-M   'P 1'
#
loop_
_entity.id
_entity.type
_entity.pdbx_description
1 polymer ?
#
loop_
_entity_poly.entity_id
_entity_poly.type
_entity_poly.pdbx_seq_one_letter_code
_entity_poly.pdbx_strand_id
1 'polypeptide(L)'
;MTATFVCNARQEPFPHATATSPLPSGLCGALLDWFEADAPWKLRIASFYEQWEMHLDAAALPLHVRSIVSHEVVADLSTGLLLPIGAQSPMLTEVTAHKLIPGQTIRIHNDHLQDGESHRILVQLNRGWSDAQGGLLMLFGSATASDVRRIVRPLHNSSFAFEISPRSFHAVSTIASGERYTLVYSFRDAERT
;
A
#
# COMPACT_ATOMS: atom_id res chain seq x y z
N MET A 1 -2.17 8.13 21.02
CA MET A 1 -0.73 7.97 21.39
C MET A 1 -0.01 7.82 20.07
N THR A 2 0.83 8.76 19.66
CA THR A 2 1.54 8.69 18.37
C THR A 2 2.50 7.51 18.40
N ALA A 3 2.21 6.47 17.62
CA ALA A 3 3.13 5.35 17.48
C ALA A 3 4.32 5.81 16.63
N THR A 4 5.45 6.14 17.26
CA THR A 4 6.68 6.47 16.53
C THR A 4 7.32 5.19 15.99
N PHE A 5 6.90 4.73 14.82
CA PHE A 5 7.62 3.69 14.10
C PHE A 5 8.84 4.29 13.38
N VAL A 6 9.88 3.47 13.19
CA VAL A 6 11.08 3.90 12.47
C VAL A 6 10.82 3.75 10.97
N CYS A 7 10.88 4.87 10.24
CA CYS A 7 10.84 4.86 8.79
C CYS A 7 12.26 4.79 8.18
N ASN A 8 12.39 4.17 7.02
CA ASN A 8 13.58 4.21 6.16
C ASN A 8 13.19 4.89 4.85
N ALA A 9 13.41 6.20 4.77
CA ALA A 9 13.16 7.00 3.58
C ALA A 9 14.35 6.95 2.60
N ARG A 10 14.05 6.96 1.30
CA ARG A 10 15.01 6.92 0.20
C ARG A 10 14.53 7.79 -0.95
N GLN A 11 15.47 8.25 -1.75
CA GLN A 11 15.22 9.07 -2.94
C GLN A 11 15.30 8.28 -4.26
N GLU A 12 15.98 7.12 -4.24
CA GLU A 12 16.26 6.31 -5.42
C GLU A 12 15.61 4.92 -5.30
N PRO A 13 14.89 4.39 -6.32
CA PRO A 13 14.78 4.94 -7.69
C PRO A 13 13.81 6.13 -7.86
N PHE A 14 13.03 6.41 -6.82
CA PHE A 14 12.17 7.60 -6.66
C PHE A 14 11.88 7.76 -5.16
N PRO A 15 11.32 8.89 -4.69
CA PRO A 15 11.06 9.09 -3.27
C PRO A 15 10.10 8.04 -2.70
N HIS A 16 10.59 7.27 -1.71
CA HIS A 16 9.81 6.24 -1.05
C HIS A 16 10.32 5.93 0.36
N ALA A 17 9.43 5.43 1.21
CA ALA A 17 9.72 5.04 2.58
C ALA A 17 9.20 3.63 2.88
N THR A 18 9.88 2.95 3.80
CA THR A 18 9.43 1.67 4.35
C THR A 18 9.43 1.73 5.87
N ALA A 19 8.48 1.08 6.52
CA ALA A 19 8.51 0.87 7.97
C ALA A 19 8.03 -0.53 8.35
N THR A 20 8.46 -0.99 9.52
CA THR A 20 7.95 -2.20 10.16
C THR A 20 7.03 -1.81 11.30
N SER A 21 5.89 -2.47 11.38
CA SER A 21 4.85 -2.27 12.38
C SER A 21 4.28 -0.85 12.43
N PRO A 22 3.79 -0.28 11.31
CA PRO A 22 3.20 1.06 11.30
C PRO A 22 1.82 1.11 11.96
N LEU A 23 1.16 -0.04 12.14
CA LEU A 23 -0.12 -0.15 12.83
C LEU A 23 0.03 -0.87 14.18
N PRO A 24 -0.84 -0.58 15.16
CA PRO A 24 -0.93 -1.38 16.38
C PRO A 24 -1.16 -2.85 16.07
N SER A 25 -0.40 -3.75 16.69
CA SER A 25 -0.43 -5.19 16.38
C SER A 25 -1.82 -5.81 16.53
N GLY A 26 -2.57 -5.42 17.57
CA GLY A 26 -3.94 -5.89 17.79
C GLY A 26 -4.90 -5.47 16.67
N LEU A 27 -4.79 -4.23 16.18
CA LEU A 27 -5.58 -3.75 15.05
C LEU A 27 -5.19 -4.48 13.75
N CYS A 28 -3.90 -4.67 13.53
CA CYS A 28 -3.37 -5.34 12.34
C CYS A 28 -3.82 -6.80 12.25
N GLY A 29 -3.78 -7.53 13.38
CA GLY A 29 -4.29 -8.89 13.47
C GLY A 29 -5.80 -8.98 13.24
N ALA A 30 -6.57 -8.15 13.92
CA ALA A 30 -8.03 -8.13 13.77
C ALA A 30 -8.48 -7.78 12.35
N LEU A 31 -7.76 -6.87 11.69
CA LEU A 31 -8.03 -6.51 10.29
C LEU A 31 -7.72 -7.66 9.33
N LEU A 32 -6.63 -8.39 9.57
CA LEU A 32 -6.29 -9.58 8.79
C LEU A 32 -7.32 -10.70 8.98
N ASP A 33 -7.73 -10.97 10.21
CA ASP A 33 -8.77 -11.97 10.51
C ASP A 33 -10.07 -11.63 9.75
N TRP A 34 -10.48 -10.35 9.74
CA TRP A 34 -11.64 -9.91 8.98
C TRP A 34 -11.46 -10.05 7.46
N PHE A 35 -10.27 -9.74 6.93
CA PHE A 35 -9.96 -9.87 5.51
C PHE A 35 -10.06 -11.31 5.00
N GLU A 36 -9.61 -12.27 5.82
CA GLU A 36 -9.62 -13.70 5.52
C GLU A 36 -11.02 -14.32 5.62
N ALA A 37 -11.89 -13.78 6.49
CA ALA A 37 -13.20 -14.37 6.78
C ALA A 37 -14.36 -13.70 6.02
N ASP A 38 -14.63 -12.42 6.30
CA ASP A 38 -15.93 -11.80 6.04
C ASP A 38 -15.86 -10.58 5.10
N ALA A 39 -14.66 -10.14 4.72
CA ALA A 39 -14.50 -8.96 3.88
C ALA A 39 -15.21 -9.12 2.51
N PRO A 40 -16.03 -8.14 2.09
CA PRO A 40 -16.87 -8.24 0.90
C PRO A 40 -16.09 -7.92 -0.39
N TRP A 41 -15.10 -8.74 -0.70
CA TRP A 41 -14.22 -8.60 -1.86
C TRP A 41 -14.99 -8.58 -3.19
N LYS A 42 -14.63 -7.66 -4.09
CA LYS A 42 -15.16 -7.60 -5.46
C LYS A 42 -14.01 -7.73 -6.46
N LEU A 43 -14.17 -8.61 -7.46
CA LEU A 43 -13.18 -8.76 -8.51
C LEU A 43 -13.21 -7.56 -9.47
N ARG A 44 -12.03 -6.98 -9.71
CA ARG A 44 -11.79 -5.91 -10.69
C ARG A 44 -10.80 -6.38 -11.73
N ILE A 45 -11.16 -6.23 -12.99
CA ILE A 45 -10.32 -6.55 -14.15
C ILE A 45 -10.02 -5.23 -14.88
N ALA A 46 -8.75 -4.90 -15.03
CA ALA A 46 -8.25 -3.74 -15.75
C ALA A 46 -7.17 -4.15 -16.76
N SER A 47 -6.71 -3.21 -17.59
CA SER A 47 -5.74 -3.50 -18.66
C SER A 47 -4.37 -3.98 -18.15
N PHE A 48 -4.00 -3.64 -16.91
CA PHE A 48 -2.69 -3.94 -16.32
C PHE A 48 -2.75 -4.78 -15.03
N TYR A 49 -3.94 -5.11 -14.53
CA TYR A 49 -4.12 -5.97 -13.36
C TYR A 49 -5.45 -6.72 -13.37
N GLU A 50 -5.47 -7.80 -12.60
CA GLU A 50 -6.67 -8.46 -12.12
C GLU A 50 -6.51 -8.60 -10.60
N GLN A 51 -7.40 -7.98 -9.82
CA GLN A 51 -7.32 -7.97 -8.37
C GLN A 51 -8.71 -7.98 -7.73
N TRP A 52 -8.79 -8.45 -6.50
CA TRP A 52 -9.97 -8.24 -5.66
C TRP A 52 -9.80 -6.94 -4.88
N GLU A 53 -10.84 -6.11 -4.81
CA GLU A 53 -10.78 -4.83 -4.13
C GLU A 53 -12.05 -4.50 -3.34
N MET A 54 -11.90 -3.61 -2.36
CA MET A 54 -13.01 -2.95 -1.67
C MET A 54 -12.60 -1.56 -1.17
N HIS A 55 -13.56 -0.63 -1.14
CA HIS A 55 -13.39 0.65 -0.45
C HIS A 55 -13.69 0.47 1.04
N LEU A 56 -12.89 1.13 1.88
CA LEU A 56 -13.07 1.09 3.32
C LEU A 56 -13.79 2.37 3.79
N ASP A 57 -15.11 2.31 3.82
CA ASP A 57 -15.93 3.34 4.45
C ASP A 57 -16.10 3.04 5.95
N ALA A 58 -15.81 4.03 6.81
CA ALA A 58 -15.96 3.92 8.25
C ALA A 58 -17.36 3.41 8.67
N ALA A 59 -18.41 3.81 7.96
CA ALA A 59 -19.79 3.40 8.25
C ALA A 59 -20.04 1.92 7.94
N ALA A 60 -19.35 1.36 6.94
CA ALA A 60 -19.49 -0.04 6.52
C ALA A 60 -18.53 -0.99 7.26
N LEU A 61 -17.49 -0.46 7.90
CA LEU A 61 -16.50 -1.27 8.62
C LEU A 61 -17.04 -1.84 9.95
N PRO A 62 -16.70 -3.10 10.28
CA PRO A 62 -16.93 -3.64 11.62
C PRO A 62 -16.25 -2.77 12.69
N LEU A 63 -16.92 -2.62 13.84
CA LEU A 63 -16.49 -1.70 14.90
C LEU A 63 -15.05 -1.93 15.36
N HIS A 64 -14.62 -3.19 15.43
CA HIS A 64 -13.31 -3.60 15.94
C HIS A 64 -12.14 -3.28 14.99
N VAL A 65 -12.39 -2.97 13.71
CA VAL A 65 -11.37 -2.56 12.72
C VAL A 65 -11.56 -1.13 12.20
N ARG A 66 -12.68 -0.49 12.55
CA ARG A 66 -13.06 0.84 12.03
C ARG A 66 -12.00 1.92 12.24
N SER A 67 -11.17 1.81 13.27
CA SER A 67 -10.10 2.79 13.54
C SER A 67 -9.06 2.87 12.43
N ILE A 68 -8.99 1.88 11.52
CA ILE A 68 -8.05 1.87 10.40
C ILE A 68 -8.19 3.06 9.44
N VAL A 69 -9.40 3.63 9.37
CA VAL A 69 -9.71 4.84 8.59
C VAL A 69 -9.91 6.08 9.47
N SER A 70 -9.55 6.00 10.76
CA SER A 70 -9.66 7.14 11.67
C SER A 70 -8.62 8.21 11.36
N HIS A 71 -8.95 9.46 11.70
CA HIS A 71 -8.03 10.59 11.55
C HIS A 71 -6.70 10.36 12.29
N GLU A 72 -6.71 9.74 13.48
CA GLU A 72 -5.48 9.47 14.24
C GLU A 72 -4.55 8.53 13.47
N VAL A 73 -5.06 7.38 12.99
CA VAL A 73 -4.25 6.41 12.23
C VAL A 73 -3.75 7.01 10.92
N VAL A 74 -4.60 7.72 10.19
CA VAL A 74 -4.25 8.36 8.92
C VAL A 74 -3.18 9.42 9.13
N ALA A 75 -3.30 10.25 10.17
CA ALA A 75 -2.34 11.29 10.49
C ALA A 75 -0.98 10.71 10.94
N ASP A 76 -0.99 9.64 11.73
CA ASP A 76 0.23 8.94 12.15
C ASP A 76 0.97 8.35 10.94
N LEU A 77 0.24 7.70 10.03
CA LEU A 77 0.80 7.15 8.80
C LEU A 77 1.34 8.23 7.87
N SER A 78 0.57 9.30 7.61
CA SER A 78 1.00 10.36 6.71
C SER A 78 2.21 11.11 7.25
N THR A 79 2.21 11.45 8.54
CA THR A 79 3.32 12.13 9.22
C THR A 79 4.57 11.25 9.21
N GLY A 80 4.43 9.96 9.53
CA GLY A 80 5.55 9.04 9.66
C GLY A 80 6.13 8.52 8.34
N LEU A 81 5.36 8.52 7.26
CA LEU A 81 5.78 7.90 5.98
C LEU A 81 5.82 8.85 4.79
N LEU A 82 4.98 9.89 4.74
CA LEU A 82 4.89 10.79 3.58
C LEU A 82 5.73 12.05 3.74
N LEU A 83 5.72 12.68 4.92
CA LEU A 83 6.58 13.85 5.15
C LEU A 83 8.08 13.55 4.93
N PRO A 84 8.63 12.39 5.35
CA PRO A 84 10.03 12.05 5.10
C PRO A 84 10.41 11.90 3.61
N ILE A 85 9.42 11.77 2.73
CA ILE A 85 9.63 11.64 1.28
C ILE A 85 9.17 12.87 0.50
N GLY A 86 8.89 13.97 1.19
CA GLY A 86 8.66 15.28 0.58
C GLY A 86 7.20 15.71 0.45
N ALA A 87 6.23 14.95 0.99
CA ALA A 87 4.86 15.43 1.07
C ALA A 87 4.79 16.68 1.95
N GLN A 88 3.99 17.67 1.53
CA GLN A 88 3.88 18.94 2.24
C GLN A 88 2.64 18.99 3.13
N SER A 89 1.48 18.76 2.52
CA SER A 89 0.18 18.77 3.19
C SER A 89 -0.69 17.64 2.61
N PRO A 90 -0.37 16.37 2.94
CA PRO A 90 -1.06 15.22 2.37
C PRO A 90 -2.49 15.12 2.93
N MET A 91 -3.47 15.23 2.04
CA MET A 91 -4.88 15.00 2.32
C MET A 91 -5.28 13.62 1.84
N LEU A 92 -5.89 12.83 2.72
CA LEU A 92 -6.41 11.51 2.36
C LEU A 92 -7.54 11.65 1.33
N THR A 93 -7.43 10.93 0.22
CA THR A 93 -8.48 10.87 -0.81
C THR A 93 -9.35 9.64 -0.64
N GLU A 94 -8.73 8.49 -0.38
CA GLU A 94 -9.41 7.21 -0.22
C GLU A 94 -8.60 6.21 0.59
N VAL A 95 -9.31 5.22 1.14
CA VAL A 95 -8.72 3.99 1.67
C VAL A 95 -9.37 2.81 0.97
N THR A 96 -8.56 1.97 0.35
CA THR A 96 -8.99 0.73 -0.30
C THR A 96 -8.20 -0.44 0.24
N ALA A 97 -8.75 -1.64 0.09
CA ALA A 97 -8.03 -2.88 0.35
C ALA A 97 -7.99 -3.70 -0.93
N HIS A 98 -6.85 -4.32 -1.21
CA HIS A 98 -6.62 -5.19 -2.34
C HIS A 98 -6.28 -6.61 -1.85
N LYS A 99 -6.77 -7.61 -2.58
CA LYS A 99 -6.39 -9.02 -2.45
C LYS A 99 -5.92 -9.55 -3.80
N LEU A 100 -4.74 -10.18 -3.82
CA LEU A 100 -4.24 -10.95 -4.94
C LEU A 100 -4.20 -12.43 -4.59
N ILE A 101 -4.66 -13.27 -5.51
CA ILE A 101 -4.67 -14.74 -5.40
C ILE A 101 -3.70 -15.38 -6.41
N PRO A 102 -3.39 -16.69 -6.32
CA PRO A 102 -2.43 -17.33 -7.22
C PRO A 102 -2.72 -17.08 -8.71
N GLY A 103 -1.67 -16.77 -9.46
CA GLY A 103 -1.74 -16.40 -10.88
C GLY A 103 -1.92 -14.90 -11.14
N GLN A 104 -2.40 -14.11 -10.17
CA GLN A 104 -2.57 -12.67 -10.35
C GLN A 104 -1.24 -11.92 -10.22
N THR A 105 -1.12 -10.83 -10.98
CA THR A 105 0.05 -9.94 -11.04
C THR A 105 -0.41 -8.51 -11.28
N ILE A 106 0.40 -7.53 -10.86
CA ILE A 106 0.25 -6.13 -11.27
C ILE A 106 1.46 -5.78 -12.11
N ARG A 107 1.23 -5.44 -13.39
CA ARG A 107 2.31 -5.13 -14.34
C ARG A 107 2.99 -3.80 -14.03
N ILE A 108 4.11 -3.52 -14.68
CA ILE A 108 4.85 -2.26 -14.50
C ILE A 108 3.96 -1.07 -14.88
N HIS A 109 3.79 -0.14 -13.94
CA HIS A 109 3.01 1.09 -14.06
C HIS A 109 3.55 2.14 -13.08
N ASN A 110 3.03 3.37 -13.07
CA ASN A 110 3.53 4.45 -12.20
C ASN A 110 2.45 5.22 -11.43
N ASP A 111 1.17 4.83 -11.53
CA ASP A 111 0.01 5.50 -10.93
C ASP A 111 -0.22 6.97 -11.33
N HIS A 112 0.65 7.56 -12.15
CA HIS A 112 0.65 8.99 -12.38
C HIS A 112 -0.48 9.42 -13.34
N LEU A 113 -1.32 10.32 -12.84
CA LEU A 113 -2.31 11.08 -13.60
C LEU A 113 -2.10 12.57 -13.31
N GLN A 114 -2.30 13.43 -14.31
CA GLN A 114 -1.99 14.88 -14.22
C GLN A 114 -2.66 15.56 -13.00
N ASP A 115 -3.95 15.29 -12.77
CA ASP A 115 -4.72 15.79 -11.63
C ASP A 115 -5.03 14.69 -10.61
N GLY A 116 -4.14 13.69 -10.53
CA GLY A 116 -4.30 12.49 -9.72
C GLY A 116 -3.85 12.65 -8.27
N GLU A 117 -3.68 11.50 -7.63
CA GLU A 117 -3.07 11.36 -6.32
C GLU A 117 -1.57 11.70 -6.39
N SER A 118 -1.01 12.25 -5.31
CA SER A 118 0.41 12.60 -5.20
C SER A 118 1.20 11.56 -4.45
N HIS A 119 0.57 10.85 -3.51
CA HIS A 119 1.26 9.92 -2.63
C HIS A 119 0.38 8.72 -2.32
N ARG A 120 1.03 7.59 -2.04
CA ARG A 120 0.35 6.36 -1.64
C ARG A 120 1.10 5.66 -0.53
N ILE A 121 0.36 5.14 0.44
CA ILE A 121 0.86 4.25 1.48
C ILE A 121 0.21 2.88 1.28
N LEU A 122 1.04 1.85 1.23
CA LEU A 122 0.67 0.44 1.20
C LEU A 122 0.99 -0.15 2.57
N VAL A 123 0.05 -0.80 3.23
CA VAL A 123 0.29 -1.61 4.43
C VAL A 123 -0.03 -3.07 4.11
N GLN A 124 0.90 -3.96 4.41
CA GLN A 124 0.86 -5.37 4.04
C GLN A 124 0.29 -6.20 5.20
N LEU A 125 -0.70 -7.03 4.91
CA LEU A 125 -1.45 -7.80 5.92
C LEU A 125 -1.40 -9.28 5.55
N ASN A 126 -0.29 -9.98 5.83
CA ASN A 126 -0.08 -11.32 5.28
C ASN A 126 0.49 -12.30 6.30
N ARG A 127 -0.07 -13.51 6.44
CA ARG A 127 0.51 -14.53 7.33
C ARG A 127 1.75 -15.18 6.70
N GLY A 128 2.87 -15.14 7.43
CA GLY A 128 4.04 -15.98 7.14
C GLY A 128 4.64 -15.82 5.73
N TRP A 129 4.59 -14.62 5.15
CA TRP A 129 4.97 -14.42 3.74
C TRP A 129 6.46 -14.63 3.46
N SER A 130 6.76 -15.34 2.38
CA SER A 130 8.12 -15.65 1.89
C SER A 130 8.29 -15.28 0.41
N ASP A 131 9.53 -15.26 -0.08
CA ASP A 131 9.83 -14.95 -1.48
C ASP A 131 9.25 -15.98 -2.46
N ALA A 132 9.15 -17.25 -2.03
CA ALA A 132 8.61 -18.33 -2.85
C ALA A 132 7.13 -18.14 -3.22
N GLN A 133 6.38 -17.35 -2.44
CA GLN A 133 4.97 -17.05 -2.69
C GLN A 133 4.78 -15.97 -3.77
N GLY A 134 5.85 -15.28 -4.17
CA GLY A 134 5.75 -14.13 -5.07
C GLY A 134 5.05 -12.95 -4.40
N GLY A 135 4.30 -12.16 -5.17
CA GLY A 135 3.66 -10.95 -4.64
C GLY A 135 4.63 -9.87 -4.18
N LEU A 136 5.86 -9.91 -4.69
CA LEU A 136 6.92 -8.99 -4.31
C LEU A 136 6.67 -7.64 -4.97
N LEU A 137 6.73 -6.56 -4.18
CA LEU A 137 6.69 -5.21 -4.73
C LEU A 137 8.07 -4.90 -5.34
N MET A 138 8.09 -4.62 -6.63
CA MET A 138 9.30 -4.32 -7.38
C MET A 138 9.29 -2.85 -7.79
N LEU A 139 10.40 -2.14 -7.57
CA LEU A 139 10.60 -0.76 -7.99
C LEU A 139 11.62 -0.73 -9.12
N PHE A 140 11.36 0.10 -10.12
CA PHE A 140 12.16 0.18 -11.34
C PHE A 140 12.69 1.60 -11.55
N GLY A 141 13.85 1.71 -12.20
CA GLY A 141 14.39 3.00 -12.66
C GLY A 141 13.73 3.52 -13.94
N SER A 142 13.01 2.65 -14.66
CA SER A 142 12.33 2.93 -15.93
C SER A 142 11.15 1.98 -16.13
N ALA A 143 10.39 2.17 -17.21
CA ALA A 143 9.28 1.28 -17.58
C ALA A 143 9.72 -0.13 -18.07
N THR A 144 10.99 -0.50 -17.92
CA THR A 144 11.55 -1.76 -18.44
C THR A 144 11.81 -2.78 -17.33
N ALA A 145 11.44 -4.04 -17.56
CA ALA A 145 11.55 -5.10 -16.56
C ALA A 145 13.00 -5.42 -16.13
N SER A 146 13.97 -5.19 -17.00
CA SER A 146 15.40 -5.38 -16.70
C SER A 146 15.97 -4.33 -15.74
N ASP A 147 15.26 -3.22 -15.53
CA ASP A 147 15.72 -2.08 -14.73
C ASP A 147 15.16 -2.12 -13.30
N VAL A 148 15.04 -3.32 -12.71
CA VAL A 148 14.63 -3.50 -11.32
C VAL A 148 15.72 -2.97 -10.39
N ARG A 149 15.36 -2.09 -9.47
CA ARG A 149 16.29 -1.41 -8.54
C ARG A 149 16.10 -1.84 -7.10
N ARG A 150 14.88 -2.21 -6.74
CA ARG A 150 14.55 -2.65 -5.37
C ARG A 150 13.41 -3.65 -5.40
N ILE A 151 13.47 -4.61 -4.49
CA ILE A 151 12.41 -5.55 -4.22
C ILE A 151 12.04 -5.43 -2.74
N VAL A 152 10.74 -5.37 -2.45
CA VAL A 152 10.17 -5.26 -1.11
C VAL A 152 9.21 -6.42 -0.89
N ARG A 153 9.48 -7.22 0.15
CA ARG A 153 8.66 -8.36 0.55
C ARG A 153 7.43 -7.87 1.31
N PRO A 154 6.22 -8.39 1.03
CA PRO A 154 4.99 -7.93 1.68
C PRO A 154 4.76 -8.58 3.05
N LEU A 155 5.67 -8.35 4.00
CA LEU A 155 5.59 -8.92 5.34
C LEU A 155 4.40 -8.37 6.14
N HIS A 156 3.83 -9.17 7.05
CA HIS A 156 2.75 -8.69 7.92
C HIS A 156 3.13 -7.40 8.65
N ASN A 157 2.20 -6.45 8.68
CA ASN A 157 2.37 -5.15 9.30
C ASN A 157 3.64 -4.43 8.81
N SER A 158 4.00 -4.55 7.54
CA SER A 158 5.03 -3.72 6.92
C SER A 158 4.38 -2.68 6.01
N SER A 159 4.97 -1.50 5.90
CA SER A 159 4.52 -0.48 4.95
C SER A 159 5.54 -0.17 3.88
N PHE A 160 5.00 0.29 2.76
CA PHE A 160 5.72 0.97 1.71
C PHE A 160 4.94 2.24 1.36
N ALA A 161 5.59 3.38 1.35
CA ALA A 161 5.01 4.64 0.92
C ALA A 161 5.85 5.25 -0.19
N PHE A 162 5.23 5.95 -1.14
CA PHE A 162 5.96 6.56 -2.25
C PHE A 162 5.26 7.80 -2.79
N GLU A 163 6.05 8.67 -3.41
CA GLU A 163 5.57 9.74 -4.28
C GLU A 163 5.13 9.17 -5.62
N ILE A 164 3.90 9.49 -6.04
CA ILE A 164 3.37 9.18 -7.36
C ILE A 164 3.88 10.23 -8.35
N SER A 165 4.64 9.78 -9.34
CA SER A 165 5.22 10.64 -10.38
C SER A 165 5.34 9.89 -11.71
N PRO A 166 5.64 10.57 -12.84
CA PRO A 166 5.91 9.87 -14.10
C PRO A 166 7.05 8.84 -14.02
N ARG A 167 7.89 8.90 -12.97
CA ARG A 167 9.05 8.03 -12.76
C ARG A 167 8.84 6.95 -11.71
N SER A 168 7.72 6.93 -10.99
CA SER A 168 7.47 5.98 -9.89
C SER A 168 7.09 4.57 -10.37
N PHE A 169 7.91 4.00 -11.27
CA PHE A 169 7.63 2.71 -11.88
C PHE A 169 7.72 1.57 -10.87
N HIS A 170 6.62 0.82 -10.75
CA HIS A 170 6.54 -0.31 -9.85
C HIS A 170 5.60 -1.41 -10.39
N ALA A 171 5.73 -2.60 -9.82
CA ALA A 171 4.93 -3.77 -10.17
C ALA A 171 4.81 -4.71 -8.95
N VAL A 172 3.86 -5.63 -9.02
CA VAL A 172 3.75 -6.74 -8.06
C VAL A 172 3.96 -8.04 -8.80
N SER A 173 4.99 -8.80 -8.41
CA SER A 173 5.30 -10.08 -9.04
C SER A 173 4.13 -11.05 -8.90
N THR A 174 4.00 -11.98 -9.84
CA THR A 174 2.94 -12.99 -9.82
C THR A 174 2.86 -13.69 -8.47
N ILE A 175 1.64 -13.88 -7.96
CA ILE A 175 1.39 -14.73 -6.78
C ILE A 175 1.55 -16.18 -7.19
N ALA A 176 2.49 -16.89 -6.58
CA ALA A 176 2.68 -18.32 -6.79
C ALA A 176 1.75 -19.14 -5.88
N SER A 177 1.56 -18.70 -4.64
CA SER A 177 0.72 -19.41 -3.65
C SER A 177 0.29 -18.49 -2.50
N GLY A 178 -0.86 -18.78 -1.89
CA GLY A 178 -1.45 -17.99 -0.81
C GLY A 178 -2.25 -16.79 -1.31
N GLU A 179 -2.78 -16.00 -0.38
CA GLU A 179 -3.55 -14.79 -0.67
C GLU A 179 -2.83 -13.57 -0.09
N ARG A 180 -2.54 -12.59 -0.95
CA ARG A 180 -1.80 -11.38 -0.56
C ARG A 180 -2.77 -10.24 -0.36
N TYR A 181 -2.84 -9.72 0.86
CA TYR A 181 -3.64 -8.58 1.22
C TYR A 181 -2.80 -7.32 1.37
N THR A 182 -3.33 -6.20 0.85
CA THR A 182 -2.73 -4.88 0.99
C THR A 182 -3.82 -3.87 1.31
N LEU A 183 -3.59 -3.06 2.32
CA LEU A 183 -4.34 -1.85 2.59
C LEU A 183 -3.65 -0.69 1.87
N VAL A 184 -4.42 0.15 1.18
CA VAL A 184 -3.94 1.24 0.35
C VAL A 184 -4.58 2.53 0.84
N TYR A 185 -3.75 3.49 1.21
CA TYR A 185 -4.16 4.85 1.50
C TYR A 185 -3.64 5.74 0.37
N SER A 186 -4.54 6.41 -0.32
CA SER A 186 -4.20 7.35 -1.38
C SER A 186 -4.33 8.78 -0.85
N PHE A 187 -3.42 9.65 -1.27
CA PHE A 187 -3.35 11.03 -0.82
C PHE A 187 -3.15 12.00 -1.98
N ARG A 188 -3.58 13.23 -1.77
CA ARG A 188 -3.27 14.39 -2.61
C ARG A 188 -2.66 15.49 -1.76
N ASP A 189 -1.63 16.14 -2.26
CA ASP A 189 -1.04 17.32 -1.61
C ASP A 189 -1.90 18.54 -1.91
N ALA A 190 -2.35 19.22 -0.86
CA ALA A 190 -3.26 20.36 -0.97
C ALA A 190 -2.69 21.55 -1.78
N GLU A 191 -1.36 21.63 -1.91
CA GLU A 191 -0.65 22.77 -2.51
C GLU A 191 -0.10 22.50 -3.92
N ARG A 192 -0.54 21.43 -4.61
CA ARG A 192 -0.28 21.27 -6.04
C ARG A 192 -1.12 22.28 -6.85
N THR A 193 -0.66 23.53 -6.92
CA THR A 193 -1.04 24.49 -7.98
C THR A 193 -0.20 24.32 -9.23
#